data_AF-A0A0S8E7A7-F1
#
_entry.id   AF-A0A0S8E7A7-F1
#
_cell.length_a   1.000
_cell.length_b   1.000
_cell.length_c   1.000
_cell.angle_alpha   90.00
_cell.angle_beta   90.00
_cell.angle_gamma   90.00
#
_symmetry.space_group_name_H-M   'P 1'
#
loop_
_entity.id
_entity.type
_entity.pdbx_description
1 polymer ?
#
loop_
_entity_poly.entity_id
_entity_poly.type
_entity_poly.pdbx_seq_one_letter_code
_entity_poly.pdbx_strand_id
1 'polypeptide(L)'
;MDDGRTERTSDGGNAPVVLPPIVCGLCIFGVTVRMKASREKLCVGLTDAGKTVLQGTCFVALAALIVPAFGVLSALVSVMLMSLLVGYVLRPRIQLSGNLPDRVIAGQTTRLRYVLKNVARVPAYNFSVRLPALPDAIEQIGGEQMVRRLGPGETTEVTIPIGAGRRGHYQIQQPVCESSFPFNLLSFATTRDQAETLIVLPVFSRLQFSVRDLSRHVSTAGTRLAGLTGAFPEYAGNRPFVTGDSARTIDARAWARLSVPATKEYHDDFDNHTALVLDTDAGGLASRSGSKEIPQLEAAISLCASVAHTINNHCLIDMLLAGLDLHTFDGWPRRARLDKTHEILAGIEPQEGYDLEQTLPMLAERFSRISEVIFVLLHYSKQYQHLVEEVQRAGCHSTVLVIGASGQLDRDPNIANQATNVRVLSPEEILTEQTVRL
;
A
#
# COMPACT_ATOMS: atom_id res chain seq x y z
N MET A 1 -3.91 -15.92 69.46
CA MET A 1 -5.08 -16.71 69.03
C MET A 1 -5.43 -16.18 67.65
N ASP A 2 -4.66 -16.50 66.62
CA ASP A 2 -4.18 -17.85 66.22
C ASP A 2 -5.39 -18.75 65.97
N ASP A 3 -5.57 -19.43 64.85
CA ASP A 3 -4.94 -19.48 63.53
C ASP A 3 -6.00 -20.19 62.66
N GLY A 4 -5.99 -19.95 61.35
CA GLY A 4 -6.97 -20.53 60.43
C GLY A 4 -6.47 -20.58 59.00
N ARG A 5 -5.17 -20.82 58.83
CA ARG A 5 -4.47 -21.26 57.61
C ARG A 5 -5.00 -22.65 57.22
N THR A 6 -5.43 -22.91 55.99
CA THR A 6 -4.67 -23.45 54.83
C THR A 6 -5.73 -23.67 53.73
N GLU A 7 -5.53 -23.52 52.42
CA GLU A 7 -4.41 -23.94 51.59
C GLU A 7 -4.53 -23.34 50.17
N ARG A 8 -3.38 -23.13 49.53
CA ARG A 8 -3.21 -22.67 48.15
C ARG A 8 -3.65 -23.74 47.16
N THR A 9 -4.26 -23.32 46.04
CA THR A 9 -3.84 -23.77 44.71
C THR A 9 -3.98 -22.63 43.70
N SER A 10 -2.83 -22.24 43.15
CA SER A 10 -2.68 -21.47 41.93
C SER A 10 -3.25 -22.26 40.76
N ASP A 11 -4.13 -21.67 39.96
CA ASP A 11 -4.33 -22.12 38.59
C ASP A 11 -4.20 -20.92 37.66
N GLY A 12 -3.12 -20.96 36.87
CA GLY A 12 -2.76 -19.94 35.91
C GLY A 12 -3.71 -20.03 34.73
N GLY A 13 -4.15 -18.86 34.26
CA GLY A 13 -4.97 -18.72 33.07
C GLY A 13 -4.31 -19.40 31.87
N ASN A 14 -4.95 -20.47 31.40
CA ASN A 14 -4.64 -21.08 30.12
C ASN A 14 -5.57 -20.44 29.08
N ALA A 15 -5.19 -19.25 28.60
CA ALA A 15 -5.77 -18.68 27.38
C ALA A 15 -5.21 -19.47 26.18
N PRO A 16 -6.04 -20.04 25.30
CA PRO A 16 -5.54 -20.68 24.10
C PRO A 16 -4.90 -19.61 23.20
N VAL A 17 -3.59 -19.71 23.03
CA VAL A 17 -2.84 -18.98 22.00
C VAL A 17 -3.38 -19.46 20.65
N VAL A 18 -4.25 -18.65 20.06
CA VAL A 18 -4.73 -18.82 18.69
C VAL A 18 -3.55 -18.54 17.76
N LEU A 19 -2.83 -19.60 17.38
CA LEU A 19 -1.93 -19.57 16.24
C LEU A 19 -2.75 -19.26 14.97
N PRO A 20 -2.29 -18.35 14.09
CA PRO A 20 -2.95 -18.15 12.82
C PRO A 20 -2.83 -19.42 11.97
N PRO A 21 -3.83 -19.73 11.12
CA PRO A 21 -3.78 -20.88 10.26
C PRO A 21 -2.69 -20.64 9.22
N ILE A 22 -1.58 -21.37 9.34
CA ILE A 22 -0.66 -21.57 8.22
C ILE A 22 -1.45 -22.39 7.21
N VAL A 23 -2.19 -21.72 6.32
CA VAL A 23 -2.79 -22.33 5.14
C VAL A 23 -1.65 -22.63 4.17
N CYS A 24 -0.92 -23.70 4.46
CA CYS A 24 -0.01 -24.37 3.55
C CYS A 24 -0.85 -25.25 2.62
N GLY A 25 -1.67 -24.62 1.79
CA GLY A 25 -2.66 -25.26 0.95
C GLY A 25 -2.20 -25.52 -0.49
N LEU A 26 -1.03 -26.16 -0.69
CA LEU A 26 -0.74 -26.96 -1.90
C LEU A 26 0.62 -27.69 -1.75
N CYS A 27 0.70 -28.70 -0.90
CA CYS A 27 1.87 -29.58 -0.81
C CYS A 27 1.41 -31.02 -0.63
N ILE A 28 1.00 -31.67 -1.74
CA ILE A 28 0.71 -33.11 -1.69
C ILE A 28 1.96 -33.94 -2.03
N PHE A 29 2.95 -33.41 -2.78
CA PHE A 29 4.25 -34.07 -2.99
C PHE A 29 5.39 -33.08 -3.29
N GLY A 30 5.64 -32.11 -2.40
CA GLY A 30 6.78 -31.19 -2.49
C GLY A 30 7.83 -31.50 -1.44
N VAL A 31 9.09 -31.70 -1.83
CA VAL A 31 10.22 -31.83 -0.90
C VAL A 31 10.98 -30.51 -0.88
N THR A 32 10.97 -29.85 0.27
CA THR A 32 11.76 -28.63 0.49
C THR A 32 13.07 -29.01 1.18
N VAL A 33 14.19 -28.90 0.46
CA VAL A 33 15.53 -29.15 0.99
C VAL A 33 16.22 -27.82 1.26
N ARG A 34 16.51 -27.55 2.55
CA ARG A 34 17.27 -26.37 2.95
C ARG A 34 18.76 -26.60 2.70
N MET A 35 19.38 -25.78 1.84
CA MET A 35 20.80 -25.92 1.55
C MET A 35 21.66 -25.28 2.64
N LYS A 36 22.67 -26.00 3.12
CA LYS A 36 23.49 -25.64 4.30
C LYS A 36 24.44 -24.44 4.08
N ALA A 37 24.55 -23.93 2.85
CA ALA A 37 25.56 -22.94 2.45
C ALA A 37 25.00 -21.63 1.87
N SER A 38 23.68 -21.48 1.72
CA SER A 38 23.04 -20.23 1.27
C SER A 38 21.68 -20.05 1.94
N ARG A 39 21.16 -18.81 2.01
CA ARG A 39 19.77 -18.52 2.45
C ARG A 39 18.71 -19.03 1.44
N GLU A 40 19.11 -19.86 0.48
CA GLU A 40 18.25 -20.36 -0.58
C GLU A 40 17.65 -21.71 -0.18
N LYS A 41 16.34 -21.84 -0.38
CA LYS A 41 15.62 -23.11 -0.22
C LYS A 41 15.43 -23.71 -1.61
N LEU A 42 15.83 -24.97 -1.79
CA LEU A 42 15.51 -25.71 -2.99
C LEU A 42 14.17 -26.41 -2.75
N CYS A 43 13.18 -26.06 -3.54
CA CYS A 43 11.88 -26.71 -3.58
C CYS A 43 11.86 -27.65 -4.78
N VAL A 44 11.62 -28.93 -4.54
CA VAL A 44 11.39 -29.93 -5.60
C VAL A 44 9.94 -30.35 -5.54
N GLY A 45 9.19 -30.08 -6.60
CA GLY A 45 7.79 -30.43 -6.74
C GLY A 45 7.58 -31.51 -7.80
N LEU A 46 6.44 -32.19 -7.72
CA LEU A 46 5.96 -33.08 -8.77
C LEU A 46 4.89 -32.35 -9.60
N THR A 47 5.12 -32.23 -10.90
CA THR A 47 4.14 -31.63 -11.82
C THR A 47 2.93 -32.56 -12.00
N ASP A 48 1.87 -32.10 -12.66
CA ASP A 48 0.72 -32.97 -12.93
C ASP A 48 1.06 -34.14 -13.85
N ALA A 49 1.94 -33.94 -14.84
CA ALA A 49 2.48 -35.02 -15.65
C ALA A 49 3.38 -35.98 -14.83
N GLY A 50 4.15 -35.46 -13.88
CA GLY A 50 4.90 -36.29 -12.93
C GLY A 50 4.00 -37.16 -12.07
N LYS A 51 2.87 -36.61 -11.59
CA LYS A 51 1.88 -37.34 -10.80
C LYS A 51 1.26 -38.49 -11.59
N THR A 52 0.88 -38.26 -12.85
CA THR A 52 0.29 -39.31 -13.69
C THR A 52 1.30 -40.41 -14.00
N VAL A 53 2.57 -40.06 -14.28
CA VAL A 53 3.63 -41.06 -14.49
C VAL A 53 3.92 -41.83 -13.21
N LEU A 54 3.92 -41.19 -12.04
CA LEU A 54 4.12 -41.86 -10.76
C LEU A 54 2.97 -42.84 -10.45
N GLN A 55 1.72 -42.43 -10.68
CA GLN A 55 0.55 -43.29 -10.53
C GLN A 55 0.60 -44.47 -11.50
N GLY A 56 0.93 -44.23 -12.77
CA GLY A 56 1.12 -45.28 -13.77
C GLY A 56 2.24 -46.24 -13.40
N THR A 57 3.35 -45.74 -12.87
CA THR A 57 4.47 -46.56 -12.40
C THR A 57 4.06 -47.45 -11.23
N CYS A 58 3.28 -46.92 -10.28
CA CYS A 58 2.74 -47.68 -9.16
C CYS A 58 1.77 -48.79 -9.65
N PHE A 59 0.89 -48.46 -10.59
CA PHE A 59 -0.02 -49.43 -11.19
C PHE A 59 0.73 -50.55 -11.93
N VAL A 60 1.74 -50.19 -12.73
CA VAL A 60 2.60 -51.17 -13.43
C VAL A 60 3.40 -52.00 -12.44
N ALA A 61 3.89 -51.42 -11.34
CA ALA A 61 4.59 -52.16 -10.29
C ALA A 61 3.67 -53.21 -9.63
N LEU A 62 2.41 -52.86 -9.38
CA LEU A 62 1.42 -53.79 -8.84
C LEU A 62 1.07 -54.89 -9.85
N ALA A 63 0.86 -54.53 -11.13
CA ALA A 63 0.61 -55.48 -12.20
C ALA A 63 1.80 -56.41 -12.46
N ALA A 64 3.03 -55.92 -12.26
CA ALA A 64 4.26 -56.68 -12.42
C ALA A 64 4.38 -57.86 -11.44
N LEU A 65 3.61 -57.85 -10.33
CA LEU A 65 3.51 -58.97 -9.39
C LEU A 65 2.74 -60.17 -9.98
N ILE A 66 1.85 -59.93 -10.95
CA ILE A 66 0.99 -60.94 -11.58
C ILE A 66 1.52 -61.32 -12.95
N VAL A 67 1.88 -60.33 -13.77
CA VAL A 67 2.42 -60.50 -15.12
C VAL A 67 3.84 -59.95 -15.11
N PRO A 68 4.89 -60.71 -15.48
CA PRO A 68 6.27 -60.25 -15.41
C PRO A 68 6.56 -59.13 -16.43
N ALA A 69 6.17 -57.90 -16.10
CA ALA A 69 6.32 -56.68 -16.89
C ALA A 69 7.49 -55.81 -16.39
N PHE A 70 8.55 -56.44 -15.88
CA PHE A 70 9.70 -55.75 -15.26
C PHE A 70 10.41 -54.77 -16.20
N GLY A 71 10.38 -55.01 -17.52
CA GLY A 71 10.97 -54.11 -18.52
C GLY A 71 10.25 -52.75 -18.61
N VAL A 72 8.93 -52.73 -18.47
CA VAL A 72 8.16 -51.47 -18.48
C VAL A 72 8.40 -50.70 -17.19
N LEU A 73 8.41 -51.41 -16.05
CA LEU A 73 8.67 -50.81 -14.74
C LEU A 73 10.08 -50.18 -14.69
N SER A 74 11.10 -50.90 -15.14
CA SER A 74 12.47 -50.38 -15.14
C SER A 74 12.64 -49.18 -16.07
N ALA A 75 11.96 -49.16 -17.22
CA ALA A 75 11.95 -48.03 -18.13
C ALA A 75 11.33 -46.78 -17.46
N LEU A 76 10.15 -46.90 -16.85
CA LEU A 76 9.48 -45.78 -16.17
C LEU A 76 10.32 -45.23 -15.01
N VAL A 77 10.88 -46.12 -14.17
CA VAL A 77 11.75 -45.72 -13.07
C VAL A 77 13.02 -45.04 -13.59
N SER A 78 13.61 -45.54 -14.68
CA SER A 78 14.81 -44.93 -15.28
C SER A 78 14.55 -43.52 -15.81
N VAL A 79 13.40 -43.28 -16.44
CA VAL A 79 12.99 -41.94 -16.90
C VAL A 79 12.81 -41.00 -15.71
N MET A 80 12.18 -41.46 -14.64
CA MET A 80 11.97 -40.66 -13.43
C MET A 80 13.31 -40.30 -12.77
N LEU A 81 14.20 -41.26 -12.57
CA LEU A 81 15.54 -41.03 -12.02
C LEU A 81 16.39 -40.11 -12.91
N MET A 82 16.33 -40.28 -14.22
CA MET A 82 17.05 -39.43 -15.17
C MET A 82 16.51 -38.00 -15.12
N SER A 83 15.19 -37.82 -15.03
CA SER A 83 14.57 -36.50 -14.87
C SER A 83 15.01 -35.80 -13.59
N LEU A 84 15.11 -36.55 -12.48
CA LEU A 84 15.59 -36.04 -11.19
C LEU A 84 17.07 -35.64 -11.27
N LEU A 85 17.91 -36.49 -11.84
CA LEU A 85 19.35 -36.26 -11.94
C LEU A 85 19.68 -35.09 -12.87
N VAL A 86 19.08 -35.07 -14.06
CA VAL A 86 19.26 -33.97 -15.03
C VAL A 86 18.69 -32.66 -14.48
N GLY A 87 17.49 -32.69 -13.89
CA GLY A 87 16.88 -31.50 -13.29
C GLY A 87 17.68 -30.96 -12.10
N TYR A 88 18.28 -31.83 -11.28
CA TYR A 88 19.16 -31.42 -10.18
C TYR A 88 20.46 -30.77 -10.67
N VAL A 89 21.07 -31.30 -11.74
CA VAL A 89 22.31 -30.75 -12.33
C VAL A 89 22.04 -29.43 -13.07
N LEU A 90 20.95 -29.36 -13.84
CA LEU A 90 20.55 -28.19 -14.62
C LEU A 90 19.62 -27.24 -13.85
N ARG A 91 19.62 -27.33 -12.51
CA ARG A 91 18.76 -26.49 -11.67
C ARG A 91 18.99 -24.99 -11.94
N PRO A 92 17.92 -24.19 -12.03
CA PRO A 92 18.06 -22.77 -12.27
C PRO A 92 18.68 -22.08 -11.05
N ARG A 93 19.89 -21.53 -11.21
CA ARG A 93 20.48 -20.57 -10.26
C ARG A 93 20.48 -19.20 -10.92
N ILE A 94 19.37 -18.50 -10.74
CA ILE A 94 19.12 -17.21 -11.38
C ILE A 94 19.17 -16.14 -10.31
N GLN A 95 20.03 -15.15 -10.52
CA GLN A 95 20.04 -13.92 -9.74
C GLN A 95 19.02 -12.96 -10.35
N LEU A 96 18.05 -12.57 -9.54
CA LEU A 96 17.08 -11.54 -9.88
C LEU A 96 17.66 -10.17 -9.51
N SER A 97 17.52 -9.21 -10.41
CA SER A 97 17.84 -7.80 -10.17
C SER A 97 16.67 -6.98 -10.70
N GLY A 98 15.86 -6.49 -9.80
CA GLY A 98 14.69 -5.66 -10.05
C GLY A 98 14.17 -5.18 -8.71
N ASN A 99 13.63 -3.97 -8.69
CA ASN A 99 13.02 -3.41 -7.50
C ASN A 99 11.52 -3.43 -7.68
N LEU A 100 10.81 -3.84 -6.65
CA LEU A 100 9.39 -3.56 -6.55
C LEU A 100 9.22 -2.03 -6.46
N PRO A 101 8.24 -1.43 -7.17
CA PRO A 101 7.92 -0.03 -6.93
C PRO A 101 7.46 0.14 -5.49
N ASP A 102 7.91 1.20 -4.82
CA ASP A 102 7.54 1.45 -3.42
C ASP A 102 6.02 1.70 -3.29
N ARG A 103 5.40 2.25 -4.34
CA ARG A 103 4.00 2.70 -4.35
C ARG A 103 3.29 2.37 -5.65
N VAL A 104 2.05 1.89 -5.55
CA VAL A 104 1.13 1.63 -6.67
C VAL A 104 -0.25 2.18 -6.31
N ILE A 105 -1.04 2.63 -7.28
CA ILE A 105 -2.41 3.11 -7.03
C ILE A 105 -3.37 1.94 -7.18
N ALA A 106 -4.35 1.82 -6.28
CA ALA A 106 -5.42 0.82 -6.38
C ALA A 106 -6.15 0.93 -7.72
N GLY A 107 -6.58 -0.20 -8.28
CA GLY A 107 -7.21 -0.30 -9.60
C GLY A 107 -6.25 -0.19 -10.81
N GLN A 108 -4.98 0.19 -10.61
CA GLN A 108 -4.02 0.30 -11.71
C GLN A 108 -3.20 -0.99 -11.91
N THR A 109 -2.94 -1.32 -13.18
CA THR A 109 -2.03 -2.40 -13.55
C THR A 109 -0.59 -1.88 -13.65
N THR A 110 0.30 -2.41 -12.81
CA THR A 110 1.71 -2.05 -12.80
C THR A 110 2.57 -3.16 -13.39
N ARG A 111 3.58 -2.79 -14.19
CA ARG A 111 4.50 -3.73 -14.84
C ARG A 111 5.80 -3.82 -14.04
N LEU A 112 6.00 -4.93 -13.35
CA LEU A 112 7.24 -5.21 -12.64
C LEU A 112 8.31 -5.69 -13.63
N ARG A 113 9.44 -4.98 -13.69
CA ARG A 113 10.55 -5.31 -14.59
C ARG A 113 11.68 -5.97 -13.79
N TYR A 114 11.98 -7.22 -14.13
CA TYR A 114 13.05 -7.98 -13.49
C TYR A 114 14.10 -8.38 -14.52
N VAL A 115 15.37 -8.13 -14.18
CA VAL A 115 16.51 -8.64 -14.94
C VAL A 115 16.94 -9.96 -14.30
N LEU A 116 16.88 -11.02 -15.09
CA LEU A 116 17.30 -12.37 -14.73
C LEU A 116 18.72 -12.57 -15.19
N LYS A 117 19.63 -12.99 -14.30
CA LYS A 117 21.00 -13.36 -14.66
C LYS A 117 21.26 -14.80 -14.25
N ASN A 118 21.64 -15.65 -15.21
CA ASN A 118 22.07 -17.00 -14.87
C ASN A 118 23.48 -16.97 -14.27
N VAL A 119 23.60 -17.28 -12.98
CA VAL A 119 24.90 -17.33 -12.26
C VAL A 119 25.48 -18.76 -12.22
N ALA A 120 24.76 -19.75 -12.76
CA ALA A 120 25.27 -21.10 -12.88
C ALA A 120 26.32 -21.21 -13.99
N ARG A 121 27.16 -22.25 -13.90
CA ARG A 121 28.06 -22.67 -15.00
C ARG A 121 27.34 -23.48 -16.10
N VAL A 122 26.05 -23.76 -15.90
CA VAL A 122 25.20 -24.54 -16.81
C VAL A 122 24.04 -23.69 -17.33
N PRO A 123 23.54 -23.94 -18.55
CA PRO A 123 22.36 -23.26 -19.06
C PRO A 123 21.10 -23.66 -18.27
N ALA A 124 20.22 -22.70 -18.04
CA ALA A 124 18.87 -22.94 -17.54
C ALA A 124 17.90 -23.10 -18.71
N TYR A 125 16.98 -24.05 -18.63
CA TYR A 125 16.01 -24.36 -19.69
C TYR A 125 14.59 -24.37 -19.13
N ASN A 126 13.62 -23.98 -19.96
CA ASN A 126 12.18 -24.05 -19.69
C ASN A 126 11.82 -23.71 -18.23
N PHE A 127 12.18 -22.51 -17.81
CA PHE A 127 11.82 -22.02 -16.49
C PHE A 127 10.78 -20.91 -16.59
N SER A 128 9.83 -20.90 -15.65
CA SER A 128 8.85 -19.85 -15.48
C SER A 128 9.20 -18.96 -14.30
N VAL A 129 8.82 -17.69 -14.38
CA VAL A 129 8.94 -16.74 -13.28
C VAL A 129 7.55 -16.50 -12.71
N ARG A 130 7.36 -16.81 -11.42
CA ARG A 130 6.10 -16.68 -10.70
C ARG A 130 6.31 -15.89 -9.41
N LEU A 131 5.35 -15.06 -9.00
CA LEU A 131 5.34 -14.53 -7.65
C LEU A 131 4.67 -15.55 -6.71
N PRO A 132 5.39 -16.08 -5.71
CA PRO A 132 4.79 -17.02 -4.77
C PRO A 132 3.85 -16.25 -3.82
N ALA A 133 2.66 -16.82 -3.59
CA ALA A 133 1.71 -16.38 -2.56
C ALA A 133 1.45 -14.86 -2.53
N LEU A 134 0.80 -14.35 -3.58
CA LEU A 134 0.29 -12.98 -3.59
C LEU A 134 -0.88 -12.85 -2.59
N PRO A 135 -0.98 -11.74 -1.84
CA PRO A 135 -2.16 -11.43 -1.04
C PRO A 135 -3.41 -11.33 -1.92
N ASP A 136 -4.59 -11.66 -1.40
CA ASP A 136 -5.87 -11.66 -2.14
C ASP A 136 -6.18 -10.32 -2.86
N ALA A 137 -5.63 -9.22 -2.36
CA ALA A 137 -5.79 -7.89 -2.94
C ALA A 137 -4.89 -7.63 -4.16
N ILE A 138 -3.93 -8.50 -4.47
CA ILE A 138 -2.99 -8.34 -5.56
C ILE A 138 -3.06 -9.55 -6.48
N GLU A 139 -3.39 -9.30 -7.73
CA GLU A 139 -3.50 -10.34 -8.73
C GLU A 139 -2.37 -10.22 -9.77
N GLN A 140 -1.79 -11.35 -10.16
CA GLN A 140 -0.90 -11.38 -11.31
C GLN A 140 -1.75 -11.37 -12.59
N ILE A 141 -1.65 -10.30 -13.36
CA ILE A 141 -2.39 -10.16 -14.61
C ILE A 141 -1.57 -10.81 -15.72
N GLY A 142 -2.10 -11.91 -16.27
CA GLY A 142 -1.46 -12.65 -17.35
C GLY A 142 -0.83 -13.97 -16.92
N GLY A 143 -0.45 -14.77 -17.92
CA GLY A 143 0.12 -16.09 -17.70
C GLY A 143 1.57 -16.06 -17.19
N GLU A 144 2.04 -17.24 -16.80
CA GLU A 144 3.44 -17.45 -16.42
C GLU A 144 4.38 -17.05 -17.55
N GLN A 145 5.38 -16.22 -17.22
CA GLN A 145 6.41 -15.85 -18.18
C GLN A 145 7.44 -16.96 -18.28
N MET A 146 7.39 -17.71 -19.39
CA MET A 146 8.29 -18.83 -19.65
C MET A 146 9.51 -18.40 -20.47
N VAL A 147 10.69 -18.66 -19.95
CA VAL A 147 11.97 -18.47 -20.66
C VAL A 147 12.50 -19.85 -21.07
N ARG A 148 12.65 -20.05 -22.38
CA ARG A 148 13.03 -21.36 -22.95
C ARG A 148 14.48 -21.75 -22.66
N ARG A 149 15.40 -20.78 -22.72
CA ARG A 149 16.83 -21.00 -22.53
C ARG A 149 17.49 -19.73 -22.04
N LEU A 150 18.37 -19.87 -21.06
CA LEU A 150 19.27 -18.82 -20.59
C LEU A 150 20.66 -19.43 -20.37
N GLY A 151 21.63 -19.01 -21.19
CA GLY A 151 23.00 -19.48 -21.14
C GLY A 151 23.73 -19.08 -19.85
N PRO A 152 24.89 -19.70 -19.54
CA PRO A 152 25.71 -19.31 -18.40
C PRO A 152 26.15 -17.84 -18.49
N GLY A 153 25.89 -17.04 -17.46
CA GLY A 153 26.21 -15.61 -17.42
C GLY A 153 25.30 -14.71 -18.25
N GLU A 154 24.35 -15.28 -19.01
CA GLU A 154 23.42 -14.53 -19.84
C GLU A 154 22.36 -13.81 -18.98
N THR A 155 21.90 -12.66 -19.48
CA THR A 155 20.85 -11.86 -18.85
C THR A 155 19.64 -11.74 -19.75
N THR A 156 18.44 -11.81 -19.17
CA THR A 156 17.18 -11.58 -19.87
C THR A 156 16.25 -10.74 -19.01
N GLU A 157 15.48 -9.86 -19.63
CA GLU A 157 14.48 -9.05 -18.96
C GLU A 157 13.10 -9.72 -19.06
N VAL A 158 12.40 -9.81 -17.93
CA VAL A 158 11.03 -10.31 -17.84
C VAL A 158 10.15 -9.24 -17.20
N THR A 159 8.99 -9.01 -17.82
CA THR A 159 7.97 -8.10 -17.30
C THR A 159 6.79 -8.90 -16.77
N ILE A 160 6.44 -8.66 -15.51
CA ILE A 160 5.30 -9.29 -14.84
C ILE A 160 4.25 -8.22 -14.54
N PRO A 161 3.06 -8.27 -15.17
CA PRO A 161 1.98 -7.35 -14.83
C PRO A 161 1.33 -7.79 -13.51
N ILE A 162 1.11 -6.84 -12.61
CA ILE A 162 0.34 -7.02 -11.39
C ILE A 162 -0.81 -6.01 -11.35
N GLY A 163 -1.97 -6.42 -10.88
CA GLY A 163 -3.10 -5.56 -10.57
C GLY A 163 -3.27 -5.47 -9.06
N ALA A 164 -3.30 -4.26 -8.52
CA ALA A 164 -3.62 -4.04 -7.12
C ALA A 164 -5.10 -3.67 -7.01
N GLY A 165 -5.94 -4.57 -6.48
CA GLY A 165 -7.37 -4.37 -6.35
C GLY A 165 -7.75 -3.46 -5.19
N ARG A 166 -7.13 -3.65 -4.03
CA ARG A 166 -7.43 -2.92 -2.78
C ARG A 166 -6.20 -2.16 -2.27
N ARG A 167 -6.44 -0.99 -1.66
CA ARG A 167 -5.41 -0.22 -0.93
C ARG A 167 -4.92 -1.00 0.30
N GLY A 168 -3.68 -0.76 0.69
CA GLY A 168 -3.09 -1.42 1.86
C GLY A 168 -1.58 -1.49 1.83
N HIS A 169 -1.00 -1.98 2.92
CA HIS A 169 0.41 -2.34 2.98
C HIS A 169 0.53 -3.86 2.80
N TYR A 170 1.20 -4.28 1.73
CA TYR A 170 1.31 -5.68 1.36
C TYR A 170 2.77 -6.12 1.38
N GLN A 171 3.05 -7.27 1.99
CA GLN A 171 4.36 -7.90 1.88
C GLN A 171 4.36 -8.85 0.70
N ILE A 172 5.21 -8.57 -0.29
CA ILE A 172 5.34 -9.37 -1.50
C ILE A 172 6.71 -10.04 -1.48
N GLN A 173 6.71 -11.36 -1.69
CA GLN A 173 7.94 -12.10 -1.83
C GLN A 173 8.53 -11.89 -3.22
N GLN A 174 9.87 -11.93 -3.31
CA GLN A 174 10.53 -11.86 -4.61
C GLN A 174 10.06 -13.00 -5.55
N PRO A 175 10.01 -12.75 -6.87
CA PRO A 175 9.64 -13.77 -7.83
C PRO A 175 10.53 -15.01 -7.72
N VAL A 176 9.92 -16.18 -7.85
CA VAL A 176 10.60 -17.47 -7.86
C VAL A 176 10.73 -17.95 -9.30
N CYS A 177 11.92 -18.45 -9.63
CA CYS A 177 12.17 -19.12 -10.90
C CYS A 177 11.99 -20.63 -10.70
N GLU A 178 11.01 -21.23 -11.39
CA GLU A 178 10.71 -22.66 -11.36
C GLU A 178 11.03 -23.29 -12.72
N SER A 179 11.83 -24.35 -12.75
CA SER A 179 12.16 -25.09 -13.97
C SER A 179 11.51 -26.46 -13.96
N SER A 180 10.84 -26.82 -15.06
CA SER A 180 10.28 -28.17 -15.26
C SER A 180 11.08 -29.02 -16.27
N PHE A 181 12.24 -28.53 -16.72
CA PHE A 181 13.15 -29.28 -17.58
C PHE A 181 13.73 -30.53 -16.88
N PRO A 182 13.92 -31.68 -17.56
CA PRO A 182 13.76 -31.93 -19.00
C PRO A 182 12.38 -32.38 -19.49
N PHE A 183 11.68 -33.23 -18.73
CA PHE A 183 10.49 -33.95 -19.22
C PHE A 183 9.17 -33.40 -18.65
N ASN A 184 9.19 -32.24 -17.99
CA ASN A 184 8.03 -31.69 -17.29
C ASN A 184 7.44 -32.66 -16.24
N LEU A 185 8.27 -33.52 -15.64
CA LEU A 185 7.86 -34.48 -14.59
C LEU A 185 8.09 -33.92 -13.18
N LEU A 186 9.19 -33.21 -13.00
CA LEU A 186 9.60 -32.61 -11.73
C LEU A 186 9.78 -31.11 -11.94
N SER A 187 9.43 -30.34 -10.93
CA SER A 187 9.70 -28.92 -10.88
C SER A 187 10.80 -28.61 -9.86
N PHE A 188 11.73 -27.74 -10.24
CA PHE A 188 12.84 -27.31 -9.41
C PHE A 188 12.79 -25.80 -9.27
N ALA A 189 12.58 -25.32 -8.05
CA ALA A 189 12.52 -23.91 -7.74
C ALA A 189 13.57 -23.56 -6.67
N THR A 190 14.19 -22.40 -6.84
CA THR A 190 15.05 -21.81 -5.79
C THR A 190 14.33 -20.59 -5.23
N THR A 191 13.96 -20.67 -3.95
CA THR A 191 13.26 -19.58 -3.25
C THR A 191 14.22 -18.87 -2.30
N ARG A 192 14.04 -17.56 -2.17
CA ARG A 192 14.70 -16.72 -1.16
C ARG A 192 13.64 -16.13 -0.24
N ASP A 193 13.89 -16.19 1.06
CA ASP A 193 13.04 -15.52 2.06
C ASP A 193 13.35 -14.02 2.11
N GLN A 194 13.07 -13.32 1.01
CA GLN A 194 13.16 -11.85 0.95
C GLN A 194 11.78 -11.31 0.57
N ALA A 195 11.16 -10.61 1.52
CA ALA A 195 9.92 -9.89 1.33
C ALA A 195 10.22 -8.40 1.17
N GLU A 196 9.53 -7.78 0.23
CA GLU A 196 9.52 -6.34 -0.02
C GLU A 196 8.12 -5.82 0.28
N THR A 197 8.02 -4.59 0.81
CA THR A 197 6.73 -3.97 1.12
C THR A 197 6.24 -3.18 -0.09
N LEU A 198 5.05 -3.52 -0.59
CA LEU A 198 4.31 -2.72 -1.55
C LEU A 198 3.25 -1.91 -0.84
N ILE A 199 3.25 -0.60 -1.08
CA ILE A 199 2.20 0.30 -0.59
C ILE A 199 1.21 0.54 -1.73
N VAL A 200 -0.01 0.05 -1.58
CA VAL A 200 -1.08 0.34 -2.53
C VAL A 200 -1.87 1.55 -2.03
N LEU A 201 -1.68 2.69 -2.68
CA LEU A 201 -2.33 3.95 -2.39
C LEU A 201 -3.82 3.91 -2.78
N PRO A 202 -4.69 4.65 -2.08
CA PRO A 202 -6.06 4.84 -2.52
C PRO A 202 -6.10 5.55 -3.88
N VAL A 203 -7.22 5.40 -4.59
CA VAL A 203 -7.46 6.15 -5.82
C VAL A 203 -7.59 7.63 -5.47
N PHE A 204 -6.91 8.50 -6.22
CA PHE A 204 -7.04 9.93 -6.06
C PHE A 204 -7.07 10.63 -7.41
N SER A 205 -7.89 11.68 -7.49
CA SER A 205 -8.02 12.53 -8.67
C SER A 205 -7.88 13.99 -8.30
N ARG A 206 -7.64 14.84 -9.30
CA ARG A 206 -7.61 16.29 -9.08
C ARG A 206 -9.03 16.82 -9.05
N LEU A 207 -9.42 17.39 -7.91
CA LEU A 207 -10.76 17.92 -7.70
C LEU A 207 -10.89 19.33 -8.31
N GLN A 208 -12.08 19.65 -8.81
CA GLN A 208 -12.40 20.99 -9.31
C GLN A 208 -13.12 21.78 -8.21
N PHE A 209 -12.35 22.35 -7.28
CA PHE A 209 -12.87 23.38 -6.37
C PHE A 209 -11.99 24.62 -6.37
N SER A 210 -12.65 25.75 -6.14
CA SER A 210 -12.00 27.05 -6.05
C SER A 210 -11.32 27.16 -4.69
N VAL A 211 -9.98 27.16 -4.71
CA VAL A 211 -9.15 27.40 -3.52
C VAL A 211 -9.36 28.82 -2.94
N ARG A 212 -10.17 29.68 -3.59
CA ARG A 212 -10.43 31.05 -3.13
C ARG A 212 -11.19 31.13 -1.81
N ASP A 213 -11.96 30.09 -1.44
CA ASP A 213 -12.64 30.05 -0.14
C ASP A 213 -11.68 29.68 1.01
N LEU A 214 -10.46 29.20 0.69
CA LEU A 214 -9.39 28.99 1.65
C LEU A 214 -8.67 30.29 2.07
N SER A 215 -9.13 31.46 1.61
CA SER A 215 -8.45 32.75 1.80
C SER A 215 -9.07 33.59 2.93
N ARG A 216 -8.39 33.53 4.09
CA ARG A 216 -8.25 34.56 5.17
C ARG A 216 -9.50 35.36 5.62
N HIS A 217 -10.03 34.96 6.78
CA HIS A 217 -10.65 35.86 7.77
C HIS A 217 -9.78 36.03 9.03
N VAL A 218 -8.44 35.95 8.92
CA VAL A 218 -7.59 36.43 10.01
C VAL A 218 -7.52 37.95 9.89
N SER A 219 -8.33 38.59 10.72
CA SER A 219 -8.35 40.03 10.94
C SER A 219 -6.94 40.61 11.03
N THR A 220 -6.79 41.70 10.29
CA THR A 220 -5.73 42.70 10.27
C THR A 220 -5.51 43.34 11.65
N ALA A 221 -5.11 42.55 12.65
CA ALA A 221 -4.86 43.04 14.01
C ALA A 221 -3.75 42.24 14.70
N GLY A 222 -2.53 42.41 14.18
CA GLY A 222 -1.34 41.90 14.83
C GLY A 222 -0.22 41.75 13.84
N THR A 223 0.76 42.64 13.94
CA THR A 223 2.15 42.43 13.54
C THR A 223 2.61 41.06 14.08
N ARG A 224 2.30 39.97 13.39
CA ARG A 224 2.83 38.65 13.73
C ARG A 224 4.26 38.62 13.22
N LEU A 225 5.18 38.52 14.17
CA LEU A 225 6.62 38.49 13.99
C LEU A 225 7.01 37.65 12.76
N ALA A 226 7.52 38.34 11.74
CA ALA A 226 8.52 37.76 10.86
C ALA A 226 9.71 37.35 11.74
N GLY A 227 9.81 36.07 12.11
CA GLY A 227 10.89 35.60 12.99
C GLY A 227 10.61 34.40 13.87
N LEU A 228 9.70 33.49 13.52
CA LEU A 228 9.69 32.16 14.15
C LEU A 228 10.68 31.25 13.41
N THR A 229 11.90 31.28 13.94
CA THR A 229 13.04 30.40 13.65
C THR A 229 12.64 28.95 13.38
N GLY A 230 12.96 28.42 12.19
CA GLY A 230 13.11 26.97 11.99
C GLY A 230 12.95 26.48 10.54
N ALA A 231 12.02 27.04 9.78
CA ALA A 231 11.79 26.63 8.39
C ALA A 231 12.41 27.67 7.45
N PHE A 232 13.40 27.27 6.67
CA PHE A 232 13.80 28.05 5.49
C PHE A 232 12.74 27.81 4.42
N PRO A 233 12.31 28.84 3.68
CA PRO A 233 11.28 28.67 2.65
C PRO A 233 11.75 27.62 1.63
N GLU A 234 10.84 26.72 1.24
CA GLU A 234 11.19 25.57 0.40
C GLU A 234 11.46 26.04 -1.03
N TYR A 235 12.64 25.71 -1.56
CA TYR A 235 13.03 26.09 -2.92
C TYR A 235 12.05 25.51 -3.96
N ALA A 236 11.32 26.40 -4.65
CA ALA A 236 10.33 26.04 -5.66
C ALA A 236 10.96 25.79 -7.03
N GLY A 237 11.99 26.57 -7.38
CA GLY A 237 12.65 26.47 -8.66
C GLY A 237 13.43 27.73 -9.05
N ASN A 238 13.73 27.85 -10.34
CA ASN A 238 14.33 29.05 -10.92
C ASN A 238 13.34 29.73 -11.86
N ARG A 239 13.30 31.06 -11.83
CA ARG A 239 12.70 31.87 -12.89
C ARG A 239 13.72 32.82 -13.51
N PRO A 240 13.47 33.36 -14.71
CA PRO A 240 14.28 34.45 -15.25
C PRO A 240 14.32 35.65 -14.30
N PHE A 241 15.50 36.25 -14.15
CA PHE A 241 15.67 37.46 -13.35
C PHE A 241 14.93 38.62 -13.99
N VAL A 242 14.18 39.36 -13.18
CA VAL A 242 13.46 40.57 -13.60
C VAL A 242 14.06 41.78 -12.89
N THR A 243 14.19 42.90 -13.59
CA THR A 243 14.68 44.16 -13.03
C THR A 243 13.82 44.56 -11.83
N GLY A 244 14.43 44.57 -10.63
CA GLY A 244 13.73 44.79 -9.36
C GLY A 244 13.90 43.63 -8.37
N ASP A 245 14.30 42.44 -8.84
CA ASP A 245 14.66 41.32 -7.99
C ASP A 245 15.89 41.62 -7.13
N SER A 246 15.89 41.10 -5.91
CA SER A 246 17.03 41.21 -5.00
C SER A 246 18.25 40.47 -5.56
N ALA A 247 19.43 41.09 -5.51
CA ALA A 247 20.67 40.42 -5.89
C ALA A 247 20.98 39.17 -5.02
N ARG A 248 20.40 39.08 -3.81
CA ARG A 248 20.60 37.93 -2.90
C ARG A 248 19.86 36.67 -3.35
N THR A 249 18.82 36.79 -4.17
CA THR A 249 18.03 35.65 -4.64
C THR A 249 18.55 35.11 -5.97
N ILE A 250 19.65 35.64 -6.51
CA ILE A 250 20.25 35.15 -7.76
C ILE A 250 20.80 33.73 -7.58
N ASP A 251 20.44 32.84 -8.49
CA ASP A 251 21.05 31.51 -8.59
C ASP A 251 22.22 31.52 -9.58
N ALA A 252 23.42 31.70 -9.03
CA ALA A 252 24.65 31.69 -9.84
C ALA A 252 24.86 30.36 -10.59
N ARG A 253 24.40 29.23 -10.05
CA ARG A 253 24.56 27.91 -10.70
C ARG A 253 23.60 27.78 -11.89
N ALA A 254 22.35 28.19 -11.72
CA ALA A 254 21.39 28.19 -12.82
C ALA A 254 21.78 29.20 -13.91
N TRP A 255 22.24 30.39 -13.52
CA TRP A 255 22.76 31.39 -14.45
C TRP A 255 23.94 30.84 -15.27
N ALA A 256 24.93 30.21 -14.62
CA ALA A 256 26.06 29.62 -15.34
C ALA A 256 25.66 28.54 -16.35
N ARG A 257 24.60 27.76 -16.07
CA ARG A 257 24.13 26.69 -16.95
C ARG A 257 23.28 27.20 -18.12
N LEU A 258 22.41 28.17 -17.86
CA LEU A 258 21.44 28.66 -18.83
C LEU A 258 21.94 29.89 -19.59
N SER A 259 23.07 30.49 -19.19
CA SER A 259 23.62 31.75 -19.72
C SER A 259 22.67 32.95 -19.66
N VAL A 260 21.58 32.82 -18.88
CA VAL A 260 20.58 33.87 -18.63
C VAL A 260 20.48 34.06 -17.12
N PRO A 261 20.46 35.30 -16.59
CA PRO A 261 20.33 35.54 -15.16
C PRO A 261 19.04 34.91 -14.61
N ALA A 262 19.17 34.12 -13.54
CA ALA A 262 18.08 33.36 -12.96
C ALA A 262 17.95 33.68 -11.46
N THR A 263 16.71 33.84 -11.00
CA THR A 263 16.34 34.08 -9.61
C THR A 263 15.81 32.79 -9.01
N LYS A 264 16.22 32.46 -7.78
CA LYS A 264 15.63 31.39 -6.97
C LYS A 264 14.23 31.82 -6.55
N GLU A 265 13.24 31.01 -6.90
CA GLU A 265 11.92 31.08 -6.30
C GLU A 265 11.86 30.12 -5.14
N TYR A 266 11.30 30.63 -4.04
CA TYR A 266 10.96 29.86 -2.88
C TYR A 266 9.44 29.87 -2.76
N HIS A 267 8.85 28.80 -2.23
CA HIS A 267 7.48 28.85 -1.77
C HIS A 267 7.43 29.86 -0.62
N ASP A 268 6.51 30.81 -0.68
CA ASP A 268 6.35 31.78 0.40
C ASP A 268 5.90 31.06 1.68
N ASP A 269 6.51 31.40 2.82
CA ASP A 269 6.14 30.91 4.17
C ASP A 269 4.73 31.40 4.62
N PHE A 270 3.94 32.00 3.72
CA PHE A 270 2.53 32.34 3.92
C PHE A 270 1.60 31.19 3.54
N ASP A 271 2.14 29.98 3.38
CA ASP A 271 1.36 28.79 3.10
C ASP A 271 0.26 28.63 4.15
N ASN A 272 -0.99 28.64 3.67
CA ASN A 272 -2.12 28.26 4.49
C ASN A 272 -1.90 26.83 4.99
N HIS A 273 -1.89 26.66 6.31
CA HIS A 273 -1.80 25.35 6.93
C HIS A 273 -3.20 24.72 6.96
N THR A 274 -3.31 23.49 6.49
CA THR A 274 -4.57 22.74 6.44
C THR A 274 -4.46 21.48 7.30
N ALA A 275 -5.52 21.19 8.06
CA ALA A 275 -5.75 19.89 8.66
C ALA A 275 -6.79 19.10 7.86
N LEU A 276 -6.55 17.80 7.72
CA LEU A 276 -7.51 16.85 7.20
C LEU A 276 -8.04 16.02 8.37
N VAL A 277 -9.36 15.91 8.47
CA VAL A 277 -10.04 15.05 9.44
C VAL A 277 -10.85 14.03 8.65
N LEU A 278 -10.57 12.75 8.87
CA LEU A 278 -11.23 11.63 8.25
C LEU A 278 -11.96 10.81 9.32
N ASP A 279 -13.25 10.59 9.10
CA ASP A 279 -14.06 9.66 9.87
C ASP A 279 -13.80 8.22 9.42
N THR A 280 -13.43 7.37 10.36
CA THR A 280 -13.19 5.94 10.16
C THR A 280 -14.27 5.07 10.79
N ASP A 281 -15.31 5.68 11.40
CA ASP A 281 -16.43 4.97 12.01
C ASP A 281 -17.45 4.58 10.93
N ALA A 282 -17.33 3.34 10.50
CA ALA A 282 -18.27 2.76 9.56
C ALA A 282 -19.65 2.44 10.17
N GLY A 283 -19.91 2.70 11.46
CA GLY A 283 -21.27 2.74 12.02
C GLY A 283 -22.14 1.51 11.72
N GLY A 284 -21.61 0.30 11.95
CA GLY A 284 -22.32 -0.96 11.65
C GLY A 284 -22.52 -1.27 10.17
N LEU A 285 -22.08 -0.41 9.24
CA LEU A 285 -22.04 -0.68 7.79
C LEU A 285 -21.11 -1.87 7.49
N ALA A 286 -20.04 -2.04 8.28
CA ALA A 286 -19.14 -3.17 8.22
C ALA A 286 -19.87 -4.52 8.36
N SER A 287 -20.83 -4.60 9.29
CA SER A 287 -21.62 -5.81 9.57
C SER A 287 -22.63 -6.14 8.47
N ARG A 288 -23.09 -5.13 7.72
CA ARG A 288 -24.09 -5.29 6.64
C ARG A 288 -23.48 -5.66 5.29
N SER A 289 -22.24 -5.26 5.05
CA SER A 289 -21.57 -5.47 3.76
C SER A 289 -21.22 -6.94 3.53
N GLY A 290 -20.90 -7.73 4.57
CA GLY A 290 -20.45 -9.12 4.46
C GLY A 290 -19.12 -9.31 3.69
N SER A 291 -18.71 -8.30 2.93
CA SER A 291 -17.43 -8.15 2.27
C SER A 291 -16.47 -7.37 3.18
N LYS A 292 -15.17 -7.59 2.97
CA LYS A 292 -14.09 -6.92 3.70
C LYS A 292 -13.97 -5.42 3.35
N GLU A 293 -14.77 -4.94 2.40
CA GLU A 293 -14.75 -3.59 1.86
C GLU A 293 -16.05 -2.86 2.18
N ILE A 294 -15.91 -1.61 2.60
CA ILE A 294 -17.02 -0.73 2.94
C ILE A 294 -16.98 0.41 1.93
N PRO A 295 -17.83 0.42 0.89
CA PRO A 295 -17.73 1.37 -0.22
C PRO A 295 -17.72 2.83 0.22
N GLN A 296 -18.45 3.17 1.30
CA GLN A 296 -18.48 4.51 1.86
C GLN A 296 -17.12 4.92 2.44
N LEU A 297 -16.45 4.02 3.17
CA LEU A 297 -15.12 4.26 3.72
C LEU A 297 -14.06 4.35 2.60
N GLU A 298 -14.14 3.48 1.60
CA GLU A 298 -13.26 3.55 0.42
C GLU A 298 -13.40 4.88 -0.32
N ALA A 299 -14.64 5.35 -0.50
CA ALA A 299 -14.90 6.66 -1.08
C ALA A 299 -14.37 7.79 -0.19
N ALA A 300 -14.50 7.69 1.14
CA ALA A 300 -13.97 8.68 2.09
C ALA A 300 -12.46 8.82 2.02
N ILE A 301 -11.77 7.68 1.99
CA ILE A 301 -10.32 7.64 1.89
C ILE A 301 -9.86 8.16 0.53
N SER A 302 -10.54 7.77 -0.56
CA SER A 302 -10.24 8.24 -1.92
C SER A 302 -10.48 9.75 -2.07
N LEU A 303 -11.55 10.27 -1.47
CA LEU A 303 -11.84 11.70 -1.43
C LEU A 303 -10.80 12.46 -0.63
N CYS A 304 -10.45 11.98 0.57
CA CYS A 304 -9.41 12.58 1.41
C CYS A 304 -8.06 12.61 0.69
N ALA A 305 -7.69 11.53 0.00
CA ALA A 305 -6.49 11.46 -0.83
C ALA A 305 -6.54 12.45 -2.01
N SER A 306 -7.70 12.61 -2.64
CA SER A 306 -7.94 13.56 -3.74
C SER A 306 -7.87 15.02 -3.27
N VAL A 307 -8.44 15.32 -2.09
CA VAL A 307 -8.33 16.63 -1.44
C VAL A 307 -6.87 16.93 -1.14
N ALA A 308 -6.16 16.02 -0.48
CA ALA A 308 -4.74 16.16 -0.17
C ALA A 308 -3.92 16.44 -1.45
N HIS A 309 -4.15 15.68 -2.52
CA HIS A 309 -3.48 15.88 -3.81
C HIS A 309 -3.78 17.26 -4.42
N THR A 310 -5.03 17.72 -4.32
CA THR A 310 -5.48 18.98 -4.92
C THR A 310 -4.95 20.21 -4.17
N ILE A 311 -5.00 20.19 -2.83
CA ILE A 311 -4.55 21.31 -2.00
C ILE A 311 -3.03 21.38 -1.86
N ASN A 312 -2.30 20.28 -2.12
CA ASN A 312 -0.85 20.24 -1.92
C ASN A 312 -0.08 21.31 -2.72
N ASN A 313 -0.64 21.88 -3.79
CA ASN A 313 0.00 22.98 -4.53
C ASN A 313 -0.27 24.38 -3.95
N HIS A 314 -1.21 24.50 -3.01
CA HIS A 314 -1.72 25.78 -2.51
C HIS A 314 -1.64 25.92 -0.99
N CYS A 315 -1.64 24.79 -0.26
CA CYS A 315 -1.66 24.73 1.19
C CYS A 315 -0.72 23.62 1.67
N LEU A 316 -0.20 23.76 2.90
CA LEU A 316 0.60 22.73 3.54
C LEU A 316 -0.30 21.87 4.43
N ILE A 317 -0.26 20.56 4.23
CA ILE A 317 -0.94 19.61 5.11
C ILE A 317 -0.08 19.48 6.37
N ASP A 318 -0.54 20.05 7.48
CA ASP A 318 0.18 19.99 8.76
C ASP A 318 -0.23 18.78 9.59
N MET A 319 -1.48 18.35 9.42
CA MET A 319 -2.10 17.33 10.25
C MET A 319 -3.10 16.49 9.45
N LEU A 320 -3.12 15.19 9.75
CA LEU A 320 -4.16 14.26 9.36
C LEU A 320 -4.67 13.57 10.63
N LEU A 321 -5.96 13.70 10.93
CA LEU A 321 -6.66 12.96 11.97
C LEU A 321 -7.53 11.89 11.30
N ALA A 322 -7.26 10.62 11.54
CA ALA A 322 -8.06 9.50 11.04
C ALA A 322 -8.65 8.75 12.23
N GLY A 323 -9.94 8.95 12.52
CA GLY A 323 -10.53 8.46 13.78
C GLY A 323 -9.85 9.09 15.00
N LEU A 324 -9.09 8.28 15.76
CA LEU A 324 -8.23 8.76 16.86
C LEU A 324 -6.75 8.89 16.49
N ASP A 325 -6.35 8.38 15.33
CA ASP A 325 -4.96 8.37 14.91
C ASP A 325 -4.56 9.75 14.38
N LEU A 326 -3.79 10.46 15.22
CA LEU A 326 -3.31 11.79 14.92
C LEU A 326 -1.91 11.75 14.31
N HIS A 327 -1.81 12.16 13.05
CA HIS A 327 -0.54 12.30 12.34
C HIS A 327 -0.20 13.77 12.11
N THR A 328 1.03 14.16 12.45
CA THR A 328 1.56 15.52 12.27
C THR A 328 2.79 15.49 11.38
N PHE A 329 2.95 16.52 10.55
CA PHE A 329 4.00 16.58 9.53
C PHE A 329 5.01 17.72 9.77
N ASP A 330 5.18 18.10 11.04
CA ASP A 330 6.04 19.20 11.48
C ASP A 330 7.46 19.06 10.89
N GLY A 331 7.88 20.04 10.08
CA GLY A 331 9.24 20.11 9.50
C GLY A 331 9.50 19.24 8.26
N TRP A 332 8.50 18.56 7.71
CA TRP A 332 8.66 17.75 6.48
C TRP A 332 8.54 18.61 5.22
N PRO A 333 9.29 18.32 4.13
CA PRO A 333 9.11 18.97 2.83
C PRO A 333 7.72 18.70 2.25
N ARG A 334 7.13 19.66 1.52
CA ARG A 334 5.75 19.58 0.99
C ARG A 334 5.46 18.25 0.28
N ARG A 335 6.34 17.82 -0.63
CA ARG A 335 6.18 16.56 -1.38
C ARG A 335 6.15 15.33 -0.46
N ALA A 336 7.04 15.30 0.54
CA ALA A 336 7.11 14.20 1.49
C ALA A 336 5.86 14.14 2.38
N ARG A 337 5.22 15.28 2.66
CA ARG A 337 3.95 15.34 3.39
C ARG A 337 2.83 14.66 2.62
N LEU A 338 2.60 15.06 1.36
CA LEU A 338 1.56 14.47 0.51
C LEU A 338 1.75 12.96 0.38
N ASP A 339 2.96 12.55 0.04
CA ASP A 339 3.37 11.17 -0.08
C ASP A 339 3.07 10.36 1.19
N LYS A 340 3.38 10.94 2.36
CA LYS A 340 3.11 10.31 3.65
C LYS A 340 1.62 10.30 4.00
N THR A 341 0.88 11.36 3.67
CA THR A 341 -0.58 11.41 3.80
C THR A 341 -1.22 10.27 3.01
N HIS A 342 -0.87 10.08 1.74
CA HIS A 342 -1.39 8.97 0.92
C HIS A 342 -0.97 7.60 1.46
N GLU A 343 0.25 7.47 1.96
CA GLU A 343 0.74 6.23 2.58
C GLU A 343 -0.02 5.87 3.87
N ILE A 344 -0.34 6.87 4.70
CA ILE A 344 -1.16 6.68 5.91
C ILE A 344 -2.57 6.27 5.49
N LEU A 345 -3.18 7.01 4.56
CA LEU A 345 -4.53 6.73 4.03
C LEU A 345 -4.66 5.31 3.44
N ALA A 346 -3.58 4.77 2.87
CA ALA A 346 -3.53 3.39 2.38
C ALA A 346 -3.71 2.34 3.49
N GLY A 347 -3.26 2.64 4.71
CA GLY A 347 -3.27 1.70 5.84
C GLY A 347 -4.49 1.81 6.76
N ILE A 348 -5.41 2.74 6.50
CA ILE A 348 -6.56 2.99 7.38
C ILE A 348 -7.59 1.86 7.26
N GLU A 349 -7.87 1.21 8.39
CA GLU A 349 -8.94 0.23 8.58
C GLU A 349 -10.12 0.89 9.34
N PRO A 350 -11.36 0.37 9.22
CA PRO A 350 -12.50 0.89 9.98
C PRO A 350 -12.29 0.73 11.49
N GLN A 351 -12.59 1.79 12.25
CA GLN A 351 -12.53 1.80 13.71
C GLN A 351 -13.90 2.14 14.25
N GLU A 352 -14.48 1.27 15.07
CA GLU A 352 -15.81 1.48 15.67
C GLU A 352 -15.69 2.04 17.09
N GLY A 353 -16.64 2.91 17.47
CA GLY A 353 -16.88 3.26 18.88
C GLY A 353 -15.78 4.09 19.54
N TYR A 354 -15.04 4.89 18.78
CA TYR A 354 -14.06 5.80 19.34
C TYR A 354 -14.70 7.09 19.87
N ASP A 355 -14.02 7.73 20.83
CA ASP A 355 -14.48 8.95 21.47
C ASP A 355 -13.53 10.12 21.19
N LEU A 356 -13.94 10.99 20.28
CA LEU A 356 -13.18 12.17 19.87
C LEU A 356 -12.98 13.18 21.01
N GLU A 357 -13.86 13.20 22.02
CA GLU A 357 -13.81 14.22 23.08
C GLU A 357 -12.50 14.18 23.86
N GLN A 358 -11.88 13.01 23.98
CA GLN A 358 -10.60 12.83 24.67
C GLN A 358 -9.42 13.44 23.90
N THR A 359 -9.55 13.56 22.58
CA THR A 359 -8.49 14.10 21.70
C THR A 359 -8.63 15.61 21.46
N LEU A 360 -9.81 16.19 21.71
CA LEU A 360 -10.09 17.61 21.52
C LEU A 360 -9.06 18.55 22.17
N PRO A 361 -8.63 18.35 23.43
CA PRO A 361 -7.67 19.26 24.05
C PRO A 361 -6.32 19.31 23.31
N MET A 362 -5.88 18.16 22.79
CA MET A 362 -4.62 18.07 22.03
C MET A 362 -4.73 18.72 20.65
N LEU A 363 -5.92 18.68 20.04
CA LEU A 363 -6.20 19.32 18.75
C LEU A 363 -6.33 20.85 18.89
N ALA A 364 -6.97 21.31 19.97
CA ALA A 364 -7.25 22.72 20.24
C ALA A 364 -5.98 23.59 20.28
N GLU A 365 -4.90 23.10 20.90
CA GLU A 365 -3.61 23.82 20.94
C GLU A 365 -3.04 24.06 19.53
N ARG A 366 -3.33 23.15 18.60
CA ARG A 366 -2.79 23.16 17.24
C ARG A 366 -3.64 23.96 16.25
N PHE A 367 -4.94 24.13 16.50
CA PHE A 367 -5.81 24.97 15.65
C PHE A 367 -5.32 26.41 15.52
N SER A 368 -4.59 26.92 16.52
CA SER A 368 -3.97 28.26 16.46
C SER A 368 -3.01 28.48 15.27
N ARG A 369 -2.48 27.40 14.69
CA ARG A 369 -1.55 27.41 13.55
C ARG A 369 -2.21 27.06 12.23
N ILE A 370 -3.44 26.57 12.27
CA ILE A 370 -4.15 26.03 11.12
C ILE A 370 -5.07 27.12 10.57
N SER A 371 -5.09 27.26 9.25
CA SER A 371 -5.98 28.21 8.56
C SER A 371 -7.30 27.54 8.19
N GLU A 372 -7.25 26.25 7.83
CA GLU A 372 -8.41 25.49 7.38
C GLU A 372 -8.42 24.06 7.88
N VAL A 373 -9.61 23.57 8.21
CA VAL A 373 -9.86 22.16 8.51
C VAL A 373 -10.89 21.61 7.53
N ILE A 374 -10.51 20.57 6.81
CA ILE A 374 -11.40 19.84 5.90
C ILE A 374 -11.79 18.53 6.57
N PHE A 375 -13.09 18.36 6.80
CA PHE A 375 -13.68 17.18 7.38
C PHE A 375 -14.24 16.29 6.26
N VAL A 376 -13.84 15.02 6.23
CA VAL A 376 -14.37 13.98 5.36
C VAL A 376 -15.02 12.94 6.26
N LEU A 377 -16.35 12.96 6.33
CA LEU A 377 -17.13 12.26 7.34
C LEU A 377 -18.03 11.19 6.70
N LEU A 378 -18.20 10.06 7.37
CA LEU A 378 -19.20 9.05 7.02
C LEU A 378 -20.54 9.42 7.67
N HIS A 379 -20.49 9.89 8.92
CA HIS A 379 -21.66 10.32 9.66
C HIS A 379 -21.40 11.66 10.36
N TYR A 380 -22.28 12.64 10.17
CA TYR A 380 -22.15 13.93 10.86
C TYR A 380 -22.69 13.86 12.29
N SER A 381 -21.90 13.21 13.16
CA SER A 381 -22.25 12.96 14.57
C SER A 381 -22.16 14.22 15.44
N LYS A 382 -22.72 14.15 16.66
CA LYS A 382 -22.61 15.23 17.66
C LYS A 382 -21.17 15.55 18.04
N GLN A 383 -20.28 14.54 18.05
CA GLN A 383 -18.86 14.74 18.33
C GLN A 383 -18.20 15.60 17.25
N TYR A 384 -18.49 15.33 15.97
CA TYR A 384 -17.99 16.15 14.87
C TYR A 384 -18.61 17.54 14.82
N GLN A 385 -19.89 17.70 15.19
CA GLN A 385 -20.51 19.03 15.35
C GLN A 385 -19.76 19.86 16.39
N HIS A 386 -19.49 19.29 17.57
CA HIS A 386 -18.72 19.95 18.61
C HIS A 386 -17.31 20.32 18.14
N LEU A 387 -16.62 19.39 17.45
CA LEU A 387 -15.30 19.64 16.88
C LEU A 387 -15.30 20.78 15.84
N VAL A 388 -16.29 20.83 14.96
CA VAL A 388 -16.45 21.91 13.98
C VAL A 388 -16.68 23.25 14.67
N GLU A 389 -17.51 23.28 15.72
CA GLU A 389 -17.73 24.49 16.52
C GLU A 389 -16.43 24.98 17.20
N GLU A 390 -15.63 24.08 17.79
CA GLU A 390 -14.34 24.44 18.39
C GLU A 390 -13.37 25.02 17.34
N VAL A 391 -13.30 24.42 16.14
CA VAL A 391 -12.48 24.90 15.03
C VAL A 391 -12.92 26.30 14.58
N GLN A 392 -14.23 26.55 14.49
CA GLN A 392 -14.77 27.86 14.14
C GLN A 392 -14.52 28.90 15.25
N ARG A 393 -14.65 28.52 16.52
CA ARG A 393 -14.30 29.39 17.67
C ARG A 393 -12.82 29.75 17.69
N ALA A 394 -11.94 28.86 17.23
CA ALA A 394 -10.52 29.14 17.04
C ALA A 394 -10.21 30.07 15.84
N GLY A 395 -11.22 30.41 15.02
CA GLY A 395 -11.08 31.29 13.86
C GLY A 395 -10.58 30.59 12.59
N CYS A 396 -10.61 29.25 12.54
CA CYS A 396 -10.26 28.46 11.37
C CYS A 396 -11.45 28.34 10.42
N HIS A 397 -11.19 28.28 9.11
CA HIS A 397 -12.21 27.90 8.13
C HIS A 397 -12.52 26.40 8.26
N SER A 398 -13.79 26.03 8.18
CA SER A 398 -14.22 24.63 8.23
C SER A 398 -15.00 24.27 6.96
N THR A 399 -14.54 23.23 6.28
CA THR A 399 -15.23 22.63 5.13
C THR A 399 -15.64 21.22 5.52
N VAL A 400 -16.93 20.87 5.41
CA VAL A 400 -17.43 19.55 5.83
C VAL A 400 -17.98 18.80 4.63
N LEU A 401 -17.39 17.66 4.32
CA LEU A 401 -17.76 16.75 3.25
C LEU A 401 -18.31 15.47 3.87
N VAL A 402 -19.60 15.20 3.70
CA VAL A 402 -20.25 14.00 4.24
C VAL A 402 -20.54 13.03 3.10
N ILE A 403 -20.25 11.75 3.31
CA ILE A 403 -20.39 10.72 2.28
C ILE A 403 -21.66 9.93 2.53
N GLY A 404 -22.58 9.99 1.57
CA GLY A 404 -23.89 9.38 1.70
C GLY A 404 -24.68 9.45 0.41
N ALA A 405 -25.85 8.81 0.37
CA ALA A 405 -26.70 8.88 -0.80
C ALA A 405 -27.27 10.29 -0.96
N SER A 406 -27.25 10.82 -2.19
CA SER A 406 -27.90 12.09 -2.55
C SER A 406 -29.38 12.02 -2.19
N GLY A 407 -29.79 12.72 -1.13
CA GLY A 407 -31.14 12.66 -0.53
C GLY A 407 -31.20 12.34 0.96
N GLN A 408 -30.07 11.98 1.59
CA GLN A 408 -30.01 11.74 3.04
C GLN A 408 -30.01 13.05 3.86
N LEU A 409 -29.60 14.17 3.23
CA LEU A 409 -29.72 15.54 3.78
C LEU A 409 -31.16 15.98 4.02
N ASP A 410 -32.11 15.58 3.16
CA ASP A 410 -33.52 15.97 3.28
C ASP A 410 -34.21 15.34 4.50
N ARG A 411 -33.59 14.35 5.15
CA ARG A 411 -34.13 13.70 6.34
C ARG A 411 -33.62 14.27 7.66
N ASP A 412 -32.55 15.07 7.67
CA ASP A 412 -31.97 15.60 8.90
C ASP A 412 -31.92 17.15 8.88
N PRO A 413 -33.01 17.82 9.30
CA PRO A 413 -33.19 19.27 9.16
C PRO A 413 -32.20 20.13 9.96
N ASN A 414 -31.39 19.53 10.83
CA ASN A 414 -30.29 20.23 11.53
C ASN A 414 -29.09 20.49 10.61
N ILE A 415 -28.83 19.64 9.62
CA ILE A 415 -27.66 19.77 8.71
C ILE A 415 -27.87 20.90 7.70
N ALA A 416 -29.10 21.04 7.20
CA ALA A 416 -29.46 22.05 6.21
C ALA A 416 -29.48 23.50 6.74
N ASN A 417 -29.69 23.68 8.05
CA ASN A 417 -29.86 25.01 8.66
C ASN A 417 -28.59 25.58 9.34
N GLN A 418 -27.55 24.78 9.58
CA GLN A 418 -26.37 25.21 10.37
C GLN A 418 -25.08 25.46 9.60
N ALA A 419 -24.97 25.11 8.31
CA ALA A 419 -23.67 25.17 7.65
C ALA A 419 -23.71 25.78 6.25
N THR A 420 -23.04 26.91 6.10
CA THR A 420 -22.74 27.52 4.80
C THR A 420 -21.81 26.64 3.94
N ASN A 421 -21.16 25.61 4.53
CA ASN A 421 -20.08 24.82 3.91
C ASN A 421 -20.19 23.29 4.07
N VAL A 422 -21.37 22.72 4.39
CA VAL A 422 -21.55 21.24 4.37
C VAL A 422 -21.96 20.80 2.97
N ARG A 423 -21.22 19.84 2.39
CA ARG A 423 -21.53 19.22 1.10
C ARG A 423 -21.66 17.72 1.25
N VAL A 424 -22.63 17.13 0.56
CA VAL A 424 -22.82 15.67 0.52
C VAL A 424 -22.44 15.13 -0.83
N LEU A 425 -21.64 14.08 -0.82
CA LEU A 425 -21.12 13.42 -2.00
C LEU A 425 -21.52 11.96 -2.01
N SER A 426 -21.92 11.46 -3.18
CA SER A 426 -22.23 10.05 -3.35
C SER A 426 -20.94 9.23 -3.46
N PRO A 427 -20.88 8.02 -2.86
CA PRO A 427 -19.71 7.15 -2.99
C PRO A 427 -19.38 6.79 -4.45
N GLU A 428 -20.40 6.61 -5.28
CA GLU A 428 -20.24 6.21 -6.68
C GLU A 428 -19.59 7.31 -7.52
N GLU A 429 -19.97 8.57 -7.33
CA GLU A 429 -19.36 9.72 -8.01
C GLU A 429 -17.86 9.83 -7.70
N ILE A 430 -17.48 9.60 -6.44
CA ILE A 430 -16.08 9.66 -6.00
C ILE A 430 -15.26 8.52 -6.60
N LEU A 431 -15.79 7.29 -6.56
CA LEU A 431 -15.06 6.09 -7.00
C LEU A 431 -14.98 5.94 -8.52
N THR A 432 -15.92 6.52 -9.29
CA THR A 432 -15.90 6.45 -10.76
C THR A 432 -15.07 7.55 -11.43
N GLU A 433 -14.30 8.34 -10.65
CA GLU A 433 -13.50 9.47 -11.13
C GLU A 433 -14.31 10.50 -11.95
N GLN A 434 -15.64 10.49 -11.86
CA GLN A 434 -16.43 11.58 -12.42
C GLN A 434 -16.05 12.83 -11.67
N THR A 435 -15.67 13.86 -12.43
CA THR A 435 -15.16 15.13 -11.90
C THR A 435 -16.01 15.63 -10.75
N VAL A 436 -15.59 15.36 -9.51
CA VAL A 436 -16.31 15.80 -8.33
C VAL A 436 -16.14 17.31 -8.29
N ARG A 437 -17.20 18.01 -8.70
CA ARG A 437 -17.32 19.44 -8.54
C ARG A 437 -17.71 19.68 -7.10
N LEU A 438 -16.70 20.01 -6.31
CA LEU A 438 -16.90 20.46 -4.95
C LEU A 438 -17.41 21.89 -5.01
#